data_AF-A0A2S4KDM6-F1
#
_entry.id   AF-A0A2S4KDM6-F1
#
_cell.length_a   1.000
_cell.length_b   1.000
_cell.length_c   1.000
_cell.angle_alpha   90.00
_cell.angle_beta   90.00
_cell.angle_gamma   90.00
#
_symmetry.space_group_name_H-M   'P 1'
#
loop_
_entity.id
_entity.type
_entity.pdbx_description
1 polymer ?
#
loop_
_entity_poly.entity_id
_entity_poly.type
_entity_poly.pdbx_seq_one_letter_code
_entity_poly.pdbx_strand_id
1 'polypeptide(L)'
;MLRLTQAPDIAMATLWRDLLCEAGMPASVQRQHLGAAAGHLPPGECLPEIWLTYPEHAERARALLREFQHLPQRQWRCHACGEAIEGGFEQCWNCGALMPQ
;
A
#
# COMPACT_ATOMS: atom_id res chain seq x y z
N MET A 1 -0.01 -21.70 -5.14
CA MET A 1 -0.68 -20.41 -4.85
C MET A 1 -1.14 -20.38 -3.41
N LEU A 2 -0.92 -19.28 -2.70
CA LEU A 2 -1.28 -19.08 -1.29
C LEU A 2 -1.97 -17.72 -1.10
N ARG A 3 -3.12 -17.69 -0.42
CA ARG A 3 -3.78 -16.44 0.00
C ARG A 3 -2.99 -15.79 1.14
N LEU A 4 -2.46 -14.59 0.90
CA LEU A 4 -1.63 -13.85 1.84
C LEU A 4 -2.47 -13.04 2.83
N THR A 5 -3.32 -12.16 2.30
CA THR A 5 -4.18 -11.23 3.06
C THR A 5 -5.31 -10.69 2.17
N GLN A 6 -6.28 -10.03 2.80
CA GLN A 6 -7.24 -9.14 2.14
C GLN A 6 -6.73 -7.70 2.19
N ALA A 7 -6.98 -6.95 1.12
CA ALA A 7 -6.72 -5.52 1.04
C ALA A 7 -8.03 -4.75 1.25
N PRO A 8 -7.97 -3.52 1.80
CA PRO A 8 -9.17 -2.73 2.09
C PRO A 8 -9.90 -2.26 0.83
N ASP A 9 -9.17 -2.10 -0.28
CA ASP A 9 -9.71 -1.68 -1.57
C ASP A 9 -8.75 -2.11 -2.71
N ILE A 10 -9.19 -1.87 -3.96
CA ILE A 10 -8.45 -2.28 -5.15
C ILE A 10 -7.16 -1.47 -5.38
N ALA A 11 -7.10 -0.22 -4.92
CA ALA A 11 -5.91 0.62 -5.06
C ALA A 11 -4.80 0.09 -4.16
N MET A 12 -5.12 -0.19 -2.89
CA MET A 12 -4.21 -0.82 -1.95
C MET A 12 -3.80 -2.23 -2.39
N ALA A 13 -4.74 -3.01 -2.94
CA ALA A 13 -4.43 -4.33 -3.46
C ALA A 13 -3.43 -4.28 -4.63
N THR A 14 -3.61 -3.32 -5.54
CA THR A 14 -2.72 -3.12 -6.69
C THR A 14 -1.33 -2.70 -6.22
N LEU A 15 -1.26 -1.73 -5.29
CA LEU A 15 0.00 -1.26 -4.72
C LEU A 15 0.77 -2.37 -4.01
N TRP A 16 0.10 -3.19 -3.20
CA TRP A 16 0.71 -4.33 -2.53
C TRP A 16 1.20 -5.40 -3.51
N ARG A 17 0.43 -5.67 -4.57
CA ARG A 17 0.84 -6.60 -5.63
C ARG A 17 2.10 -6.11 -6.32
N ASP A 18 2.16 -4.84 -6.69
CA ASP A 18 3.31 -4.26 -7.39
C ASP A 18 4.56 -4.28 -6.50
N LEU A 19 4.43 -3.84 -5.24
CA LEU A 19 5.49 -3.90 -4.23
C LEU A 19 6.07 -5.31 -4.05
N LEU A 20 5.21 -6.33 -3.94
CA LEU A 20 5.64 -7.71 -3.79
C LEU A 20 6.33 -8.24 -5.06
N CYS A 21 5.80 -7.91 -6.24
CA CYS A 21 6.39 -8.29 -7.52
C CYS A 21 7.77 -7.66 -7.73
N GLU A 22 7.94 -6.37 -7.43
CA GLU A 22 9.23 -5.66 -7.48
C GLU A 22 10.26 -6.27 -6.53
N ALA A 23 9.82 -6.74 -5.36
CA ALA A 23 10.67 -7.44 -4.39
C ALA A 23 10.99 -8.90 -4.79
N GLY A 24 10.59 -9.33 -5.98
CA GLY A 24 10.83 -10.68 -6.52
C GLY A 24 9.91 -11.75 -5.95
N MET A 25 8.74 -11.37 -5.43
CA MET A 25 7.73 -12.28 -4.88
C MET A 25 6.45 -12.19 -5.74
N PRO A 26 6.34 -12.95 -6.84
CA PRO A 26 5.21 -12.85 -7.76
C PRO A 26 3.87 -13.00 -7.03
N ALA A 27 3.04 -11.97 -7.16
CA ALA A 27 1.73 -11.86 -6.53
C ALA A 27 0.64 -11.50 -7.54
N SER A 28 -0.60 -11.87 -7.22
CA SER A 28 -1.79 -11.56 -8.02
C SER A 28 -2.89 -11.01 -7.11
N VAL A 29 -3.73 -10.14 -7.68
CA VAL A 29 -4.95 -9.68 -7.04
C VAL A 29 -6.10 -10.58 -7.52
N GLN A 30 -6.84 -11.15 -6.58
CA GLN A 30 -8.08 -11.89 -6.85
C GLN A 30 -9.27 -11.10 -6.33
N ARG A 31 -10.48 -11.42 -6.81
CA ARG A 31 -11.75 -10.75 -6.44
C ARG A 31 -11.82 -9.25 -6.77
N GLN A 32 -10.94 -8.74 -7.62
CA GLN A 32 -10.86 -7.33 -8.02
C GLN A 32 -12.14 -6.73 -8.63
N HIS A 33 -13.09 -7.56 -9.09
CA HIS A 33 -14.33 -7.13 -9.75
C HIS A 33 -15.60 -7.36 -8.94
N LEU A 34 -15.52 -7.90 -7.71
CA LEU A 34 -16.71 -8.15 -6.89
C LEU A 34 -17.33 -6.86 -6.31
N GLY A 35 -16.59 -5.75 -6.28
CA GLY A 35 -17.12 -4.44 -5.91
C GLY A 35 -18.26 -3.96 -6.83
N ALA A 36 -18.27 -4.35 -8.11
CA ALA A 36 -19.37 -4.04 -9.03
C ALA A 36 -20.66 -4.83 -8.71
N ALA A 37 -20.56 -5.91 -7.92
CA ALA A 37 -21.68 -6.70 -7.42
C ALA A 37 -22.07 -6.35 -5.98
N ALA A 38 -21.55 -5.25 -5.41
CA ALA A 38 -21.79 -4.84 -4.02
C ALA A 38 -23.28 -4.58 -3.68
N GLY A 39 -24.18 -4.53 -4.67
CA GLY A 39 -25.62 -4.52 -4.45
C GLY A 39 -26.26 -5.88 -4.16
N HIS A 40 -25.53 -7.00 -4.27
CA HIS A 40 -26.03 -8.38 -4.10
C HIS A 40 -25.23 -9.23 -3.11
N LEU A 41 -24.10 -8.74 -2.60
CA LEU A 41 -23.20 -9.50 -1.72
C LEU A 41 -22.85 -8.71 -0.45
N PRO A 42 -22.58 -9.40 0.69
CA PRO A 42 -22.11 -8.75 1.91
C PRO A 42 -20.80 -7.97 1.64
N PRO A 43 -20.62 -6.76 2.20
CA PRO A 43 -19.47 -5.88 1.89
C PRO A 43 -18.09 -6.53 2.10
N GLY A 44 -17.98 -7.44 3.08
CA GLY A 44 -16.72 -8.14 3.38
C GLY A 44 -16.33 -9.23 2.38
N GLU A 45 -17.28 -9.77 1.61
CA GLU A 45 -17.01 -10.83 0.62
C GLU A 45 -16.47 -10.28 -0.72
N CYS A 46 -16.60 -8.97 -0.90
CA CYS A 46 -16.20 -8.24 -2.11
C CYS A 46 -14.78 -7.66 -2.03
N LEU A 47 -14.08 -7.81 -0.90
CA LEU A 47 -12.74 -7.27 -0.73
C LEU A 47 -11.73 -8.00 -1.62
N PRO A 48 -10.79 -7.26 -2.24
CA PRO A 48 -9.73 -7.85 -3.04
C PRO A 48 -8.75 -8.64 -2.16
N GLU A 49 -8.21 -9.71 -2.73
CA GLU A 49 -7.31 -10.62 -2.05
C GLU A 49 -5.95 -10.65 -2.72
N ILE A 50 -4.88 -10.66 -1.92
CA ILE A 50 -3.52 -10.85 -2.41
C ILE A 50 -3.15 -12.33 -2.34
N TRP A 51 -2.72 -12.87 -3.46
CA TRP A 51 -2.31 -14.25 -3.61
C TRP A 51 -0.88 -14.34 -4.12
N LEU A 52 -0.03 -15.08 -3.41
CA LEU A 52 1.32 -15.39 -3.86
C LEU A 52 1.29 -16.59 -4.79
N THR A 53 2.07 -16.52 -5.87
CA THR A 53 2.31 -17.67 -6.76
C THR A 53 2.99 -18.80 -5.98
N TYR A 54 4.04 -18.43 -5.22
CA TYR A 54 4.98 -19.30 -4.51
C TYR A 54 4.80 -19.18 -2.99
N PRO A 55 4.29 -20.20 -2.28
CA PRO A 55 4.02 -20.15 -0.84
C PRO A 55 5.26 -19.90 0.03
N GLU A 56 6.46 -20.25 -0.44
CA GLU A 56 7.72 -20.05 0.28
C GLU A 56 8.04 -18.59 0.57
N HIS A 57 7.42 -17.65 -0.18
CA HIS A 57 7.58 -16.21 0.05
C HIS A 57 6.68 -15.66 1.15
N ALA A 58 5.80 -16.47 1.76
CA ALA A 58 4.76 -15.99 2.68
C ALA A 58 5.30 -15.13 3.83
N GLU A 59 6.33 -15.60 4.54
CA GLU A 59 6.89 -14.88 5.69
C GLU A 59 7.52 -13.55 5.27
N ARG A 60 8.33 -13.56 4.20
CA ARG A 60 8.99 -12.37 3.67
C ARG A 60 7.98 -11.36 3.11
N ALA A 61 6.93 -11.83 2.43
CA ALA A 61 5.86 -11.00 1.92
C ALA A 61 5.06 -10.34 3.05
N ARG A 62 4.72 -11.10 4.12
CA ARG A 62 4.07 -10.53 5.31
C ARG A 62 4.94 -9.49 6.01
N ALA A 63 6.25 -9.73 6.10
CA ALA A 63 7.18 -8.77 6.67
C ALA A 63 7.22 -7.46 5.88
N LEU A 64 7.38 -7.56 4.55
CA LEU A 64 7.41 -6.38 3.67
C LEU A 64 6.11 -5.57 3.74
N LEU A 65 4.95 -6.23 3.72
CA LEU A 65 3.67 -5.53 3.87
C LEU A 65 3.51 -4.86 5.24
N ARG A 66 4.08 -5.43 6.31
CA ARG A 66 4.10 -4.77 7.63
C ARG A 66 5.02 -3.55 7.61
N GLU A 67 6.22 -3.67 7.06
CA GLU A 67 7.15 -2.54 6.94
C GLU A 67 6.54 -1.39 6.15
N PHE A 68 5.88 -1.70 5.03
CA PHE A 68 5.17 -0.71 4.22
C PHE A 68 4.09 0.05 5.00
N GLN A 69 3.30 -0.66 5.82
CA GLN A 69 2.25 -0.05 6.65
C GLN A 69 2.82 0.82 7.79
N HIS A 70 4.05 0.57 8.23
CA HIS A 70 4.70 1.29 9.32
C HIS A 70 5.80 2.24 8.82
N LEU A 71 5.79 2.60 7.53
CA LEU A 71 6.75 3.56 6.99
C LEU A 71 6.66 4.86 7.80
N PRO A 72 7.81 5.37 8.31
CA PRO A 72 7.81 6.56 9.13
C PRO A 72 7.27 7.73 8.31
N GLN A 73 6.14 8.28 8.75
CA GLN A 73 5.63 9.54 8.23
C GLN A 73 6.59 10.62 8.69
N ARG A 74 7.29 11.27 7.76
CA ARG A 74 8.14 12.40 8.14
C ARG A 74 7.25 13.61 8.40
N GLN A 75 7.57 14.32 9.47
CA GLN A 75 6.93 15.59 9.79
C GLN A 75 8.02 16.63 9.93
N TRP A 76 7.94 17.69 9.15
CA TRP A 76 8.90 18.78 9.21
C TRP A 76 8.19 20.11 9.00
N ARG A 77 8.77 21.18 9.55
CA ARG A 77 8.27 22.55 9.33
C ARG A 77 9.09 23.22 8.26
N CYS A 78 8.41 23.81 7.29
CA CYS A 78 9.07 24.56 6.22
C CYS A 78 9.77 25.80 6.79
N HIS A 79 11.07 25.92 6.57
CA HIS A 79 11.84 27.10 7.00
C HIS A 79 11.48 28.38 6.23
N ALA A 80 10.91 28.26 5.02
CA ALA A 80 10.58 29.42 4.19
C ALA A 80 9.20 30.01 4.51
N CYS A 81 8.17 29.18 4.72
CA CYS A 81 6.80 29.64 4.94
C CYS A 81 6.17 29.21 6.27
N GLY A 82 6.84 28.38 7.08
CA GLY A 82 6.36 27.92 8.38
C GLY A 82 5.36 26.76 8.34
N GLU A 83 4.98 26.29 7.15
CA GLU A 83 4.01 25.21 6.95
C GLU A 83 4.43 23.90 7.61
N ALA A 84 3.47 23.15 8.17
CA ALA A 84 3.71 21.81 8.67
C ALA A 84 3.52 20.80 7.53
N ILE A 85 4.62 20.17 7.12
CA ILE A 85 4.62 19.15 6.06
C ILE A 85 4.59 17.79 6.72
N GLU A 86 3.60 16.97 6.32
CA GLU A 86 3.42 15.60 6.78
C GLU A 86 3.55 14.64 5.58
N GLY A 87 4.15 13.48 5.82
CA GLY A 87 4.26 12.41 4.84
C GLY A 87 5.67 12.18 4.31
N GLY A 88 5.78 11.55 3.14
CA GLY A 88 7.05 11.22 2.50
C GLY A 88 7.62 12.33 1.61
N PHE A 89 7.16 13.58 1.74
CA PHE A 89 7.52 14.67 0.83
C PHE A 89 8.80 15.38 1.26
N GLU A 90 9.74 15.48 0.33
CA GLU A 90 10.98 16.25 0.48
C GLU A 90 10.85 17.72 0.03
N GLN A 91 9.65 18.13 -0.36
CA GLN A 91 9.34 19.50 -0.83
C GLN A 91 8.07 20.02 -0.15
N CYS A 92 8.08 21.29 0.22
CA CYS A 92 6.93 21.99 0.77
C CYS A 92 5.85 22.18 -0.30
N TRP A 93 4.63 21.69 -0.06
CA TRP A 93 3.50 21.85 -0.99
C TRP A 93 3.01 23.30 -1.12
N ASN A 94 3.27 24.15 -0.12
CA ASN A 94 2.84 25.55 -0.12
C ASN A 94 3.81 26.48 -0.87
N CYS A 95 5.13 26.31 -0.68
CA CYS A 95 6.13 27.23 -1.27
C CYS A 95 7.20 26.57 -2.14
N GLY A 96 7.21 25.24 -2.27
CA GLY A 96 8.19 24.49 -3.06
C GLY A 96 9.59 24.37 -2.43
N ALA A 97 9.83 24.92 -1.24
CA ALA A 97 11.12 24.79 -0.57
C ALA A 97 11.45 23.33 -0.25
N LEU A 98 12.72 22.94 -0.43
CA LEU A 98 13.21 21.61 -0.09
C LEU A 98 13.27 21.40 1.43
N MET A 99 13.10 20.15 1.83
CA MET A 99 13.31 19.74 3.21
C MET A 99 14.76 20.06 3.62
N PRO A 100 14.97 20.68 4.79
CA PRO A 100 16.31 20.86 5.33
C PRO A 100 16.98 19.49 5.52
N GLN A 101 18.27 19.40 5.17
CA GLN A 101 19.09 18.21 5.43
C GLN A 101 19.46 18.10 6.90
#